data_AF-A0A1Y4QH61-F1
#
_entry.id   AF-A0A1Y4QH61-F1
#
_cell.length_a   1.000
_cell.length_b   1.000
_cell.length_c   1.000
_cell.angle_alpha   90.00
_cell.angle_beta   90.00
_cell.angle_gamma   90.00
#
_symmetry.space_group_name_H-M   'P 1'
#
loop_
_entity.id
_entity.type
_entity.pdbx_description
1 polymer ?
#
loop_
_entity_poly.entity_id
_entity_poly.type
_entity_poly.pdbx_seq_one_letter_code
_entity_poly.pdbx_strand_id
1 'polypeptide(L)'
;MNFVEWCNNNQGFVGAILSFFTIMISIIALYISIRLAYIPYKKRLVINTYIDIIDNKYTLSLTVANAGNRIIGLNSIVVYYKNTYIGSVDKQGFIEPSHTCEFCVDLDLDIRDTKFDRDEQIEIKILDTEGKEYTFKTNLACG
;
A
#
# COMPACT_ATOMS: atom_id res chain seq x y z
N MET A 1 -32.78 -34.53 41.16
CA MET A 1 -32.55 -34.76 39.72
C MET A 1 -31.61 -33.68 39.25
N ASN A 2 -30.38 -34.06 38.86
CA ASN A 2 -29.37 -33.09 38.46
C ASN A 2 -29.53 -32.72 36.97
N PHE A 3 -29.01 -31.57 36.58
CA PHE A 3 -29.12 -31.06 35.19
C PHE A 3 -28.64 -32.08 34.15
N VAL A 4 -27.56 -32.81 34.45
CA VAL A 4 -26.99 -33.84 33.56
C VAL A 4 -27.95 -35.02 33.34
N GLU A 5 -28.64 -35.48 34.39
CA GLU A 5 -29.65 -36.54 34.26
C GLU A 5 -30.85 -36.07 33.43
N TRP A 6 -31.26 -34.81 33.59
CA TRP A 6 -32.32 -34.23 32.78
C TRP A 6 -31.94 -34.16 31.30
N CYS A 7 -30.70 -33.75 30.98
CA CYS A 7 -30.18 -33.75 29.62
C CYS A 7 -30.12 -35.16 29.01
N ASN A 8 -29.70 -36.17 29.77
CA ASN A 8 -29.66 -37.56 29.31
C ASN A 8 -31.05 -38.14 29.05
N ASN A 9 -32.06 -37.77 29.84
CA ASN A 9 -33.44 -38.18 29.60
C ASN A 9 -34.12 -37.41 28.46
N ASN A 10 -33.59 -36.24 28.10
CA ASN A 10 -34.12 -35.36 27.05
C ASN A 10 -33.12 -35.15 25.90
N GLN A 11 -32.39 -36.21 25.51
CA GLN A 11 -31.36 -36.14 24.46
C GLN A 11 -31.86 -35.52 23.16
N GLY A 12 -33.10 -35.80 22.74
CA GLY A 12 -33.69 -35.20 21.53
C GLY A 12 -33.83 -33.68 21.62
N PHE A 13 -34.21 -33.15 22.79
CA PHE A 13 -34.33 -31.71 23.02
C PHE A 13 -32.97 -31.02 23.04
N VAL A 14 -31.99 -31.61 23.74
CA VAL A 14 -30.62 -31.10 23.79
C VAL A 14 -29.98 -31.12 22.39
N GLY A 15 -30.19 -32.20 21.62
CA GLY A 15 -29.75 -32.30 20.23
C GLY A 15 -30.40 -31.26 19.31
N ALA A 16 -31.68 -30.96 19.50
CA ALA A 16 -32.38 -29.93 18.74
C ALA A 16 -31.80 -28.52 19.03
N ILE A 17 -31.55 -28.20 20.30
CA ILE A 17 -30.89 -26.95 20.70
C ILE A 17 -29.48 -26.86 20.10
N LEU A 18 -28.71 -27.95 20.19
CA LEU A 18 -27.35 -27.99 19.66
C LEU A 18 -27.35 -27.75 18.14
N SER A 19 -28.24 -28.43 17.41
CA SER A 19 -28.43 -28.27 15.97
C SER A 19 -28.78 -26.82 15.59
N PHE A 20 -29.65 -26.17 16.37
CA PHE A 20 -29.98 -24.76 16.18
C PHE A 20 -28.73 -23.86 16.29
N PHE A 21 -27.89 -24.06 17.31
CA PHE A 21 -26.63 -23.32 17.44
C PHE A 21 -25.66 -23.64 16.31
N THR A 22 -25.57 -24.90 15.86
CA THR A 22 -24.72 -25.28 14.72
C THR A 22 -25.14 -24.56 13.44
N ILE A 23 -26.45 -24.46 13.17
CA ILE A 23 -26.99 -23.71 12.02
C ILE A 23 -26.64 -22.22 12.14
N MET A 24 -26.85 -21.62 13.31
CA MET A 24 -26.50 -20.21 13.56
C MET A 24 -25.02 -19.92 13.30
N ILE A 25 -24.12 -20.74 13.85
CA ILE A 25 -22.68 -20.60 13.67
C ILE A 25 -22.30 -20.77 12.20
N SER A 26 -22.92 -21.72 11.50
CA SER A 26 -22.66 -21.96 10.07
C SER A 26 -23.04 -20.74 9.20
N ILE A 27 -24.17 -20.09 9.50
CA ILE A 27 -24.60 -18.87 8.80
C ILE A 27 -23.61 -17.73 9.04
N ILE A 28 -23.16 -17.54 10.30
CA ILE A 28 -22.17 -16.51 10.65
C ILE A 28 -20.85 -16.77 9.93
N ALA A 29 -20.38 -18.02 9.92
CA ALA A 29 -19.16 -18.41 9.23
C ALA A 29 -19.25 -18.12 7.73
N LEU A 30 -20.36 -18.48 7.08
CA LEU A 30 -20.59 -18.23 5.66
C LEU A 30 -20.62 -16.73 5.35
N TYR A 31 -21.28 -15.94 6.20
CA TYR A 31 -21.28 -14.47 6.09
C TYR A 31 -19.88 -13.88 6.19
N ILE A 32 -19.07 -14.31 7.17
CA ILE A 32 -17.70 -13.85 7.35
C ILE A 32 -16.83 -14.26 6.15
N SER A 33 -16.93 -15.50 5.67
CA SER A 33 -16.18 -15.97 4.49
C SER A 33 -16.47 -15.14 3.25
N ILE A 34 -17.75 -14.84 3.00
CA ILE A 34 -18.16 -13.95 1.91
C ILE A 34 -17.54 -12.56 2.12
N ARG A 35 -17.69 -11.97 3.31
CA ARG A 35 -17.14 -10.64 3.60
C ARG A 35 -15.62 -10.58 3.40
N LEU A 36 -14.88 -11.60 3.84
CA LEU A 36 -13.44 -11.71 3.67
C LEU A 36 -13.04 -11.83 2.19
N ALA A 37 -13.78 -12.62 1.40
CA ALA A 37 -13.54 -12.73 -0.04
C ALA A 37 -13.77 -11.41 -0.79
N TYR A 38 -14.69 -10.57 -0.29
CA TYR A 38 -14.98 -9.26 -0.83
C TYR A 38 -14.19 -8.12 -0.16
N ILE A 39 -13.29 -8.38 0.80
CA ILE A 39 -12.37 -7.34 1.28
C ILE A 39 -11.55 -6.90 0.06
N PRO A 40 -11.74 -5.67 -0.43
CA PRO A 40 -11.09 -5.25 -1.65
C PRO A 40 -9.58 -5.28 -1.42
N TYR A 41 -8.88 -5.94 -2.33
CA TYR A 41 -7.44 -5.83 -2.45
C TYR A 41 -7.10 -4.38 -2.84
N LYS A 42 -6.90 -3.52 -1.84
CA LYS A 42 -6.58 -2.11 -2.00
C LYS A 42 -5.09 -1.99 -2.24
N LYS A 43 -4.72 -1.60 -3.46
CA LYS A 43 -3.38 -1.08 -3.76
C LYS A 43 -3.30 0.37 -3.31
N ARG A 44 -2.39 0.69 -2.41
CA ARG A 44 -2.15 2.06 -1.95
C ARG A 44 -0.65 2.26 -1.76
N LEU A 45 -0.12 3.30 -2.38
CA LEU A 45 1.26 3.72 -2.20
C LEU A 45 1.29 5.00 -1.36
N VAL A 46 2.30 5.11 -0.52
CA VAL A 46 2.67 6.32 0.22
C VAL A 46 4.12 6.58 -0.10
N ILE A 47 4.50 7.84 -0.25
CA ILE A 47 5.87 8.21 -0.56
C ILE A 47 6.42 9.16 0.50
N ASN A 48 7.74 9.09 0.67
CA ASN A 48 8.53 10.09 1.37
C ASN A 48 9.73 10.45 0.50
N THR A 49 10.11 11.73 0.49
CA THR A 49 11.10 12.26 -0.47
C THR A 49 12.00 13.29 0.16
N TYR A 50 13.27 13.27 -0.21
CA TYR A 50 14.21 14.34 0.04
C TYR A 50 15.18 14.47 -1.15
N ILE A 51 15.70 15.68 -1.36
CA ILE A 51 16.75 15.91 -2.36
C ILE A 51 18.07 16.06 -1.63
N ASP A 52 19.10 15.41 -2.18
CA ASP A 52 20.49 15.53 -1.77
C ASP A 52 21.35 15.95 -2.96
N ILE A 53 22.57 16.39 -2.70
CA ILE A 53 23.57 16.72 -3.72
C ILE A 53 24.69 15.68 -3.65
N ILE A 54 24.70 14.77 -4.62
CA ILE A 54 25.70 13.70 -4.72
C ILE A 54 26.50 13.92 -6.00
N ASP A 55 27.83 13.89 -5.91
CA ASP A 55 28.74 14.08 -7.06
C ASP A 55 28.42 15.32 -7.92
N ASN A 56 28.05 16.43 -7.27
CA ASN A 56 27.70 17.68 -7.94
C ASN A 56 26.48 17.55 -8.88
N LYS A 57 25.57 16.63 -8.57
CA LYS A 57 24.23 16.50 -9.18
C LYS A 57 23.17 16.47 -8.09
N TYR A 58 21.97 16.95 -8.42
CA TYR A 58 20.82 16.76 -7.55
C TYR A 58 20.34 15.32 -7.68
N THR A 59 20.23 14.60 -6.56
CA THR A 59 19.68 13.25 -6.50
C THR A 59 18.45 13.28 -5.61
N LEU A 60 17.31 12.82 -6.15
CA LEU A 60 16.09 12.61 -5.40
C LEU A 60 16.12 11.22 -4.76
N SER A 61 16.11 11.19 -3.44
CA SER A 61 15.90 9.98 -2.67
C SER A 61 14.41 9.83 -2.36
N LEU A 62 13.83 8.73 -2.84
CA LEU A 62 12.41 8.43 -2.76
C LEU A 62 12.21 7.09 -2.02
N THR A 63 11.55 7.15 -0.87
CA THR A 63 11.06 5.96 -0.17
C THR A 63 9.60 5.73 -0.56
N VAL A 64 9.32 4.60 -1.20
CA VAL A 64 7.95 4.17 -1.55
C VAL A 64 7.51 3.09 -0.58
N ALA A 65 6.37 3.29 0.07
CA ALA A 65 5.75 2.34 0.99
C ALA A 65 4.45 1.79 0.42
N ASN A 66 4.25 0.47 0.49
CA ASN A 66 2.97 -0.14 0.16
C ASN A 66 2.06 -0.14 1.39
N ALA A 67 1.17 0.85 1.46
CA ALA A 67 0.12 0.96 2.48
C ALA A 67 -1.16 0.18 2.11
N GLY A 68 -1.09 -0.64 1.06
CA GLY A 68 -2.15 -1.53 0.62
C GLY A 68 -2.07 -2.91 1.24
N ASN A 69 -2.98 -3.80 0.84
CA ASN A 69 -3.02 -5.21 1.26
C ASN A 69 -2.77 -6.18 0.09
N ARG A 70 -2.17 -5.69 -1.00
CA ARG A 70 -1.78 -6.48 -2.18
C ARG A 70 -0.40 -6.04 -2.65
N ILE A 71 0.40 -7.00 -3.13
CA ILE A 71 1.71 -6.74 -3.73
C ILE A 71 1.55 -5.77 -4.91
N ILE A 72 2.45 -4.79 -5.02
CA ILE A 72 2.48 -3.83 -6.12
C ILE A 72 3.83 -3.98 -6.84
N GLY A 73 3.79 -4.31 -8.12
CA GLY A 73 4.97 -4.23 -8.98
C GLY A 73 5.14 -2.81 -9.47
N LEU A 74 6.31 -2.21 -9.26
CA LEU A 74 6.70 -0.94 -9.82
C LEU A 74 7.43 -1.18 -11.14
N ASN A 75 7.13 -0.35 -12.14
CA ASN A 75 7.77 -0.42 -13.45
C ASN A 75 8.74 0.75 -13.65
N SER A 76 8.24 1.98 -13.48
CA SER A 76 9.04 3.18 -13.64
C SER A 76 8.58 4.29 -12.70
N ILE A 77 9.51 5.17 -12.38
CA ILE A 77 9.27 6.38 -11.59
C ILE A 77 9.78 7.55 -12.42
N VAL A 78 8.95 8.56 -12.59
CA VAL A 78 9.24 9.76 -13.37
C VAL A 78 9.02 10.99 -12.50
N VAL A 79 9.96 11.92 -12.55
CA VAL A 79 9.96 13.15 -11.75
C VAL A 79 9.79 14.35 -12.66
N TYR A 80 8.87 15.22 -12.29
CA TYR A 80 8.58 16.48 -12.95
C TYR A 80 8.76 17.65 -11.99
N TYR A 81 9.32 18.74 -12.49
CA TYR A 81 9.44 20.00 -11.79
C TYR A 81 8.95 21.13 -12.69
N LYS A 82 8.02 21.95 -12.19
CA LYS A 82 7.35 23.02 -12.98
C LYS A 82 6.82 22.52 -14.33
N ASN A 83 6.27 21.31 -14.35
CA ASN A 83 5.74 20.64 -15.55
C ASN A 83 6.80 20.26 -16.60
N THR A 84 8.08 20.30 -16.25
CA THR A 84 9.21 19.84 -17.06
C THR A 84 9.72 18.52 -16.51
N TYR A 85 10.01 17.57 -17.39
CA TYR A 85 10.66 16.31 -17.03
C TYR A 85 12.08 16.58 -16.51
N ILE A 86 12.43 16.02 -15.36
CA ILE A 86 13.74 16.22 -14.74
C ILE A 86 14.46 14.92 -14.39
N GLY A 87 13.84 13.75 -14.55
CA GLY A 87 14.52 12.48 -14.30
C GLY A 87 13.58 11.30 -14.24
N SER A 88 14.13 10.11 -14.43
CA SER A 88 13.40 8.85 -14.28
C SER A 88 14.31 7.74 -13.80
N VAL A 89 13.71 6.75 -13.13
CA VAL A 89 14.34 5.46 -12.89
C VAL A 89 13.42 4.36 -13.37
N ASP A 90 13.94 3.52 -14.24
CA ASP A 90 13.30 2.28 -14.66
C ASP A 90 13.83 1.16 -13.74
N LYS A 91 13.00 0.77 -12.77
CA LYS A 91 13.35 -0.30 -11.85
C LYS A 91 12.14 -1.18 -11.61
N GLN A 92 12.23 -2.39 -12.12
CA GLN A 92 11.24 -3.43 -11.86
C GLN A 92 11.47 -3.99 -10.46
N GLY A 93 10.46 -3.85 -9.60
CA GLY A 93 10.51 -4.35 -8.24
C GLY A 93 9.12 -4.55 -7.67
N PHE A 94 8.93 -5.57 -6.84
CA PHE A 94 7.68 -5.81 -6.14
C PHE A 94 7.80 -5.32 -4.71
N ILE A 95 6.79 -4.55 -4.27
CA ILE A 95 6.68 -4.10 -2.88
C ILE A 95 5.55 -4.87 -2.22
N GLU A 96 5.91 -5.69 -1.24
CA GLU A 96 4.95 -6.40 -0.40
C GLU A 96 4.13 -5.45 0.49
N PRO A 97 2.91 -5.81 0.90
CA PRO A 97 2.13 -5.04 1.87
C PRO A 97 2.95 -4.68 3.11
N SER A 98 2.81 -3.44 3.58
CA SER A 98 3.50 -2.88 4.75
C SER A 98 5.03 -2.81 4.64
N HIS A 99 5.60 -3.05 3.46
CA HIS A 99 7.03 -2.90 3.21
C HIS A 99 7.35 -1.61 2.47
N THR A 100 8.61 -1.18 2.58
CA THR A 100 9.15 0.00 1.91
C THR A 100 10.25 -0.42 0.94
N CYS A 101 10.45 0.40 -0.09
CA CYS A 101 11.57 0.30 -1.01
C CYS A 101 12.11 1.70 -1.29
N GLU A 102 13.43 1.80 -1.39
CA GLU A 102 14.13 3.05 -1.67
C GLU A 102 14.59 3.09 -3.13
N PHE A 103 14.46 4.29 -3.71
CA PHE A 103 14.83 4.62 -5.07
C PHE A 103 15.64 5.90 -5.03
N CYS A 104 16.71 5.93 -5.81
CA CYS A 104 17.47 7.14 -6.08
C CYS A 104 17.25 7.51 -7.54
N VAL A 105 16.88 8.76 -7.79
CA VAL A 105 16.70 9.32 -9.13
C VAL A 105 17.65 10.48 -9.30
N ASP A 106 18.61 10.34 -10.21
CA ASP A 106 19.46 11.45 -10.59
C ASP A 106 18.64 12.45 -11.41
N LEU A 107 18.66 13.71 -10.99
CA LEU A 107 17.93 14.77 -11.63
C LEU A 107 18.82 15.46 -12.67
N ASP A 108 18.29 15.60 -13.88
CA ASP A 108 18.92 16.30 -15.00
C ASP A 108 18.73 17.81 -14.85
N LEU A 109 19.30 18.36 -13.77
CA LEU A 109 19.25 19.78 -13.42
C LEU A 109 20.67 20.29 -13.16
N ASP A 110 21.01 21.43 -13.75
CA ASP A 110 22.27 22.11 -13.44
C ASP A 110 22.17 22.82 -12.09
N ILE A 111 23.07 22.46 -11.16
CA ILE A 111 23.20 23.06 -9.82
C ILE A 111 23.47 24.56 -9.90
N ARG A 112 24.07 25.03 -11.00
CA ARG A 112 24.43 26.45 -11.17
C ARG A 112 23.22 27.31 -11.52
N ASP A 113 22.24 26.73 -12.21
CA ASP A 113 21.07 27.45 -12.72
C ASP A 113 19.82 27.27 -11.85
N THR A 114 19.78 26.18 -11.06
CA THR A 114 18.56 25.80 -10.33
C THR A 114 18.85 25.74 -8.83
N LYS A 115 18.30 26.71 -8.08
CA LYS A 115 18.16 26.58 -6.63
C LYS A 115 16.74 26.16 -6.31
N PHE A 116 16.60 24.97 -5.73
CA PHE A 116 15.33 24.55 -5.14
C PHE A 116 15.00 25.44 -3.94
N ASP A 117 13.88 26.14 -4.01
CA ASP A 117 13.33 26.84 -2.85
C ASP A 117 12.52 25.84 -2.00
N ARG A 118 12.45 26.06 -0.68
CA ARG A 118 11.80 25.11 0.25
C ARG A 118 10.29 24.93 0.01
N ASP A 119 9.68 25.90 -0.68
CA ASP A 119 8.26 25.89 -1.01
C ASP A 119 7.97 25.32 -2.41
N GLU A 120 9.00 24.90 -3.15
CA GLU A 120 8.80 24.36 -4.49
C GLU A 120 8.30 22.91 -4.45
N GLN A 121 7.30 22.64 -5.30
CA GLN A 121 6.67 21.34 -5.43
C GLN A 121 7.29 20.55 -6.58
N ILE A 122 7.61 19.29 -6.29
CA ILE A 122 7.91 18.29 -7.32
C ILE A 122 6.71 17.36 -7.48
N GLU A 123 6.49 16.93 -8.72
CA GLU A 123 5.48 15.95 -9.06
C GLU A 123 6.17 14.63 -9.41
N ILE A 124 5.78 13.56 -8.72
CA ILE A 124 6.34 12.22 -8.90
C ILE A 124 5.24 11.31 -9.41
N LYS A 125 5.51 10.67 -10.54
CA LYS A 125 4.62 9.72 -11.18
C LYS A 125 5.23 8.34 -11.12
N ILE A 126 4.49 7.40 -10.53
CA ILE A 126 4.90 6.01 -10.39
C ILE A 126 3.96 5.17 -11.25
N LEU A 127 4.52 4.41 -12.19
CA LEU A 127 3.78 3.47 -13.03
C LEU A 127 3.91 2.06 -12.47
N ASP A 128 2.78 1.41 -12.20
CA ASP A 128 2.78 0.00 -11.78
C ASP A 128 2.81 -0.97 -12.96
N THR A 129 3.13 -2.23 -12.70
CA THR A 129 3.19 -3.31 -13.72
C THR A 129 1.81 -3.69 -14.28
N GLU A 130 0.72 -3.21 -13.67
CA GLU A 130 -0.66 -3.40 -14.15
C GLU A 130 -1.16 -2.17 -14.96
N GLY A 131 -0.30 -1.17 -15.21
CA GLY A 131 -0.62 0.02 -15.99
C GLY A 131 -1.30 1.16 -15.22
N LYS A 132 -1.39 1.08 -13.89
CA LYS A 132 -1.93 2.14 -13.03
C LYS A 132 -0.86 3.17 -12.69
N GLU A 133 -1.16 4.43 -12.97
CA GLU A 133 -0.33 5.58 -12.60
C GLU A 133 -0.72 6.12 -11.23
N TYR A 134 0.29 6.40 -10.41
CA TYR A 134 0.16 7.06 -9.12
C TYR A 134 0.88 8.39 -9.16
N THR A 135 0.14 9.49 -8.99
CA THR A 135 0.68 10.84 -8.98
C THR A 135 0.77 11.37 -7.56
N PHE A 136 1.95 11.84 -7.18
CA PHE A 136 2.22 12.46 -5.89
C PHE A 136 2.78 13.85 -6.08
N LYS A 137 2.34 14.79 -5.25
CA LYS A 137 2.91 16.14 -5.17
C LYS A 137 3.46 16.31 -3.77
N THR A 138 4.73 16.69 -3.69
CA THR A 138 5.43 16.82 -2.42
C THR A 138 6.25 18.11 -2.43
N ASN A 139 6.30 18.76 -1.27
CA ASN A 139 7.18 19.90 -1.06
C ASN A 139 8.58 19.37 -0.79
N LEU A 140 9.58 20.09 -1.27
CA LEU A 140 10.96 19.71 -1.10
C LEU A 140 11.43 19.95 0.34
N ALA A 141 11.62 18.86 1.09
CA ALA A 141 12.43 18.90 2.28
C ALA A 141 13.91 18.87 1.85
N CYS A 142 14.56 20.03 1.84
CA CYS A 142 16.01 20.11 1.65
C CYS A 142 16.70 19.67 2.94
N GLY A 143 17.51 18.61 2.86
CA GLY A 143 18.46 18.18 3.89
C GLY A 143 19.76 18.96 3.84
#